data_AF-R9PC92-F1
#
_entry.id   AF-R9PC92-F1
#
_cell.length_a   1.000
_cell.length_b   1.000
_cell.length_c   1.000
_cell.angle_alpha   90.00
_cell.angle_beta   90.00
_cell.angle_gamma   90.00
#
_symmetry.space_group_name_H-M   'P 1'
#
loop_
_entity.id
_entity.type
_entity.pdbx_description
1 polymer ?
#
loop_
_entity_poly.entity_id
_entity_poly.type
_entity_poly.pdbx_seq_one_letter_code
_entity_poly.pdbx_strand_id
1 'polypeptide(L)'
;MLARITTAVMASAKASSSRTITTTAAVAAAAAPTRSVIPKPQGTISDPATFLTSISRTRRDLASNSSLTSAIGEEWSNIFTIRSDQLKQAGVTTKDRRYFLWAREKFRQGANPDVFAIDAKPKKKVRG
;
A
#
# COMPACT_ATOMS: atom_id res chain seq x y z
N MET A 1 47.64 -18.31 -60.94
CA MET A 1 48.76 -17.90 -60.07
C MET A 1 48.32 -16.73 -59.21
N LEU A 2 48.58 -16.81 -57.90
CA LEU A 2 48.76 -15.68 -56.94
C LEU A 2 47.52 -14.77 -56.70
N ALA A 3 46.65 -15.04 -55.72
CA ALA A 3 46.78 -14.79 -54.27
C ALA A 3 46.77 -13.30 -53.85
N ARG A 4 45.79 -12.96 -52.98
CA ARG A 4 45.87 -12.21 -51.69
C ARG A 4 44.73 -11.19 -51.55
N ILE A 5 43.74 -11.46 -50.67
CA ILE A 5 43.56 -10.92 -49.30
C ILE A 5 43.23 -9.41 -49.30
N THR A 6 42.06 -9.01 -48.77
CA THR A 6 41.90 -8.11 -47.59
C THR A 6 40.42 -7.73 -47.33
N THR A 7 39.95 -8.17 -46.15
CA THR A 7 39.09 -7.54 -45.12
C THR A 7 38.47 -6.15 -45.35
N ALA A 8 37.20 -5.99 -44.92
CA ALA A 8 36.72 -4.98 -43.93
C ALA A 8 35.19 -4.73 -44.10
N VAL A 9 34.34 -5.26 -43.21
CA VAL A 9 33.75 -4.62 -42.01
C VAL A 9 32.54 -3.71 -42.31
N MET A 10 31.38 -4.15 -41.80
CA MET A 10 30.13 -3.39 -41.66
C MET A 10 30.25 -2.27 -40.62
N ALA A 11 29.49 -1.18 -40.81
CA ALA A 11 29.01 -0.36 -39.70
C ALA A 11 27.67 0.33 -40.04
N SER A 12 26.57 -0.28 -39.57
CA SER A 12 25.27 0.35 -39.43
C SER A 12 25.27 1.14 -38.11
N ALA A 13 25.22 2.46 -38.18
CA ALA A 13 25.12 3.31 -37.00
C ALA A 13 23.67 3.38 -36.52
N LYS A 14 23.27 2.43 -35.67
CA LYS A 14 22.11 2.61 -34.78
C LYS A 14 22.51 3.60 -33.69
N ALA A 15 21.98 4.82 -33.76
CA ALA A 15 21.98 5.74 -32.62
C ALA A 15 21.10 5.14 -31.50
N SER A 16 21.73 4.35 -30.62
CA SER A 16 21.13 3.82 -29.41
C SER A 16 21.48 4.76 -28.27
N SER A 17 20.55 5.65 -27.92
CA SER A 17 20.67 6.50 -26.73
C SER A 17 20.50 5.65 -25.48
N SER A 18 21.58 5.02 -25.03
CA SER A 18 21.67 4.42 -23.70
C SER A 18 21.68 5.54 -22.65
N ARG A 19 20.54 5.78 -21.99
CA ARG A 19 20.51 6.53 -20.73
C ARG A 19 21.11 5.64 -19.64
N THR A 20 22.39 5.80 -19.37
CA THR A 20 23.04 5.27 -18.18
C THR A 20 22.47 5.99 -16.96
N ILE A 21 21.60 5.29 -16.22
CA ILE A 21 21.22 5.66 -14.86
C ILE A 21 22.34 5.16 -13.93
N THR A 22 23.21 6.07 -13.52
CA THR A 22 24.17 5.84 -12.44
C THR A 22 23.40 5.77 -11.12
N THR A 23 23.07 4.56 -10.68
CA THR A 23 22.60 4.29 -9.32
C THR A 23 23.78 4.38 -8.36
N THR A 24 23.95 5.51 -7.68
CA THR A 24 24.75 5.55 -6.46
C THR A 24 23.98 4.83 -5.37
N ALA A 25 24.46 3.64 -5.03
CA ALA A 25 24.01 2.83 -3.91
C ALA A 25 24.53 3.40 -2.58
N ALA A 26 23.61 3.81 -1.71
CA ALA A 26 23.69 3.90 -0.25
C ALA A 26 22.44 4.69 0.17
N VAL A 27 21.37 4.11 0.71
CA VAL A 27 21.32 3.39 1.97
C VAL A 27 20.26 2.29 1.83
N ALA A 28 20.70 1.04 1.68
CA ALA A 28 19.85 -0.10 1.99
C ALA A 28 19.74 -0.18 3.52
N ALA A 29 18.84 0.62 4.09
CA ALA A 29 18.33 0.34 5.41
C ALA A 29 17.65 -1.01 5.30
N ALA A 30 18.28 -2.03 5.87
CA ALA A 30 17.73 -3.36 5.99
C ALA A 30 16.39 -3.24 6.74
N ALA A 31 15.29 -3.14 5.99
CA ALA A 31 13.96 -3.34 6.50
C ALA A 31 13.89 -4.81 6.87
N ALA A 32 14.28 -5.11 8.12
CA ALA A 32 14.04 -6.39 8.73
C ALA A 32 12.58 -6.78 8.45
N PRO A 33 12.27 -8.03 8.07
CA PRO A 33 10.90 -8.46 8.01
C PRO A 33 10.34 -8.28 9.42
N THR A 34 9.55 -7.22 9.62
CA THR A 34 8.91 -7.00 10.90
C THR A 34 7.98 -8.18 11.07
N ARG A 35 8.39 -9.13 11.91
CA ARG A 35 7.50 -10.17 12.42
C ARG A 35 6.17 -9.47 12.71
N SER A 36 5.06 -10.05 12.29
CA SER A 36 3.73 -9.52 12.54
C SER A 36 3.46 -9.51 14.04
N VAL A 37 4.08 -8.56 14.74
CA VAL A 37 3.81 -8.26 16.12
C VAL A 37 2.44 -7.62 16.07
N ILE A 38 1.43 -8.40 16.46
CA ILE A 38 0.10 -7.89 16.71
C ILE A 38 0.30 -6.79 17.77
N PRO A 39 0.03 -5.52 17.45
CA PRO A 39 0.20 -4.46 18.43
C PRO A 39 -0.75 -4.76 19.60
N LYS A 40 -0.23 -4.64 20.82
CA LYS A 40 -1.08 -4.72 22.01
C LYS A 40 -2.20 -3.68 21.86
N PRO A 41 -3.46 -4.02 22.16
CA PRO A 41 -4.57 -3.07 22.09
C PRO A 41 -4.19 -1.83 22.90
N GLN A 42 -4.17 -0.67 22.25
CA GLN A 42 -3.75 0.58 22.86
C GLN A 42 -5.00 1.31 23.38
N GLY A 43 -5.13 1.38 24.71
CA GLY A 43 -6.15 2.18 25.39
C GLY A 43 -7.58 1.93 24.91
N THR A 44 -8.21 2.98 24.37
CA THR A 44 -9.62 3.02 23.96
C THR A 44 -9.97 2.09 22.79
N ILE A 45 -8.99 1.64 22.02
CA ILE A 45 -9.20 0.82 20.81
C ILE A 45 -8.72 -0.60 21.10
N SER A 46 -9.62 -1.40 21.65
CA SER A 46 -9.37 -2.81 21.94
C SER A 46 -10.21 -3.76 21.08
N ASP A 47 -11.30 -3.27 20.49
CA ASP A 47 -12.24 -4.07 19.72
C ASP A 47 -12.17 -3.71 18.23
N PRO A 48 -12.28 -4.70 17.32
CA PRO A 48 -12.29 -4.45 15.90
C PRO A 48 -13.38 -3.48 15.45
N ALA A 49 -14.57 -3.50 16.04
CA ALA A 49 -15.64 -2.59 15.66
C ALA A 49 -15.30 -1.14 16.05
N THR A 50 -14.70 -0.94 17.22
CA THR A 50 -14.20 0.38 17.65
C THR A 50 -13.12 0.91 16.70
N PHE A 51 -12.21 0.06 16.24
CA PHE A 51 -11.19 0.45 15.26
C PHE A 51 -11.81 0.86 13.93
N LEU A 52 -12.72 0.06 13.38
CA LEU A 52 -13.40 0.37 12.12
C LEU A 52 -14.21 1.66 12.20
N THR A 53 -14.82 1.93 13.35
CA THR A 53 -15.56 3.17 13.62
C THR A 53 -14.63 4.38 13.70
N SER A 54 -13.47 4.24 14.34
CA SER A 54 -12.50 5.36 14.43
C SER A 54 -11.90 5.71 13.06
N ILE A 55 -11.73 4.75 12.16
CA ILE A 55 -11.19 5.02 10.81
C ILE A 55 -12.27 5.38 9.77
N SER A 56 -13.56 5.22 10.10
CA SER A 56 -14.66 5.55 9.20
C SER A 56 -14.85 7.07 9.13
N ARG A 57 -15.11 7.58 7.93
CA ARG A 57 -15.28 9.01 7.62
C ARG A 57 -16.35 9.17 6.55
N THR A 58 -16.86 10.38 6.31
CA THR A 58 -17.93 10.62 5.32
C THR A 58 -17.61 10.09 3.91
N ARG A 59 -16.33 10.04 3.52
CA ARG A 59 -15.91 9.46 2.22
C ARG A 59 -15.87 7.94 2.18
N ARG A 60 -15.64 7.30 3.33
CA ARG A 60 -15.38 5.86 3.45
C ARG A 60 -16.00 5.36 4.74
N ASP A 61 -17.18 4.79 4.60
CA ASP A 61 -17.85 4.12 5.69
C ASP A 61 -17.43 2.63 5.69
N LEU A 62 -16.46 2.32 6.55
CA LEU A 62 -15.97 0.96 6.72
C LEU A 62 -16.78 0.17 7.74
N ALA A 63 -17.46 0.85 8.68
CA ALA A 63 -18.26 0.22 9.73
C ALA A 63 -19.57 -0.35 9.15
N SER A 64 -20.19 0.35 8.20
CA SER A 64 -21.39 -0.14 7.50
C SER A 64 -21.10 -1.16 6.40
N ASN A 65 -19.83 -1.43 6.09
CA ASN A 65 -19.47 -2.38 5.04
C ASN A 65 -19.54 -3.82 5.56
N SER A 66 -20.72 -4.44 5.43
CA SER A 66 -20.99 -5.80 5.91
C SER A 66 -19.93 -6.82 5.44
N SER A 67 -19.52 -6.77 4.17
CA SER A 67 -18.46 -7.62 3.62
C SER A 67 -17.13 -7.53 4.38
N LEU A 68 -16.74 -6.33 4.82
CA LEU A 68 -15.50 -6.11 5.56
C LEU A 68 -15.64 -6.57 7.02
N THR A 69 -16.76 -6.23 7.67
CA THR A 69 -17.04 -6.64 9.06
C THR A 69 -17.10 -8.16 9.18
N SER A 70 -17.78 -8.85 8.24
CA SER A 70 -17.84 -10.31 8.22
C SER A 70 -16.49 -10.97 7.91
N ALA A 71 -15.63 -10.33 7.10
CA ALA A 71 -14.32 -10.89 6.77
C ALA A 71 -13.32 -10.80 7.94
N ILE A 72 -13.42 -9.76 8.76
CA ILE A 72 -12.57 -9.58 9.95
C ILE A 72 -13.10 -10.41 11.12
N GLY A 73 -14.41 -10.44 11.32
CA GLY A 73 -15.02 -11.03 12.52
C GLY A 73 -14.80 -10.17 13.77
N GLU A 74 -15.04 -10.78 14.93
CA GLU A 74 -15.03 -10.12 16.25
C GLU A 74 -13.64 -10.15 16.92
N GLU A 75 -12.70 -10.88 16.34
CA GLU A 75 -11.36 -11.08 16.91
C GLU A 75 -10.39 -9.96 16.53
N TRP A 76 -9.76 -9.34 17.53
CA TRP A 76 -8.75 -8.28 17.33
C TRP A 76 -7.56 -8.74 16.48
N SER A 77 -7.16 -10.00 16.65
CA SER A 77 -6.04 -10.61 15.93
C SER A 77 -6.28 -10.69 14.41
N ASN A 78 -7.55 -10.79 13.99
CA ASN A 78 -7.92 -10.95 12.58
C ASN A 78 -7.65 -9.67 11.77
N ILE A 79 -7.78 -8.48 12.37
CA ILE A 79 -7.45 -7.20 11.70
C ILE A 79 -6.02 -7.20 11.15
N PHE A 80 -5.09 -7.72 11.93
CA PHE A 80 -3.66 -7.69 11.61
C PHE A 80 -3.22 -8.89 10.77
N THR A 81 -3.97 -9.99 10.81
CA THR A 81 -3.64 -11.23 10.10
C THR A 81 -4.26 -11.27 8.70
N ILE A 82 -5.42 -10.64 8.50
CA ILE A 82 -6.18 -10.74 7.25
C ILE A 82 -5.37 -10.25 6.05
N ARG A 83 -5.45 -11.00 4.95
CA ARG A 83 -4.76 -10.69 3.70
C ARG A 83 -5.65 -9.95 2.71
N SER A 84 -5.02 -9.28 1.75
CA SER A 84 -5.73 -8.64 0.64
C SER A 84 -6.59 -9.60 -0.17
N ASP A 85 -6.17 -10.85 -0.27
CA ASP A 85 -6.81 -11.88 -1.07
C ASP A 85 -8.13 -12.32 -0.44
N GLN A 86 -8.14 -12.49 0.89
CA GLN A 86 -9.34 -12.79 1.68
C GLN A 86 -10.36 -11.65 1.59
N LEU A 87 -9.91 -10.40 1.71
CA LEU A 87 -10.78 -9.22 1.52
C LEU A 87 -11.33 -9.12 0.09
N LYS A 88 -10.58 -9.58 -0.92
CA LYS A 88 -11.08 -9.65 -2.30
C LYS A 88 -12.20 -10.68 -2.43
N GLN A 89 -12.01 -11.86 -1.84
CA GLN A 89 -12.98 -12.94 -1.86
C GLN A 89 -14.27 -12.56 -1.12
N ALA A 90 -14.16 -11.79 -0.03
CA ALA A 90 -15.31 -11.25 0.69
C ALA A 90 -16.09 -10.14 -0.06
N GLY A 91 -15.61 -9.71 -1.23
CA GLY A 91 -16.29 -8.68 -2.03
C GLY A 91 -15.99 -7.23 -1.63
N VAL A 92 -14.98 -6.99 -0.81
CA VAL A 92 -14.59 -5.62 -0.42
C VAL A 92 -14.02 -4.86 -1.62
N THR A 93 -14.44 -3.61 -1.80
CA THR A 93 -13.96 -2.79 -2.92
C THR A 93 -12.44 -2.58 -2.85
N THR A 94 -11.80 -2.41 -4.01
CA THR A 94 -10.35 -2.20 -4.05
C THR A 94 -9.90 -0.96 -3.28
N LYS A 95 -10.74 0.09 -3.23
CA LYS A 95 -10.44 1.34 -2.50
C LYS A 95 -10.46 1.10 -0.99
N ASP A 96 -11.48 0.41 -0.49
CA ASP A 96 -11.66 0.17 0.94
C ASP A 96 -10.61 -0.80 1.45
N ARG A 97 -10.31 -1.86 0.70
CA ARG A 97 -9.22 -2.79 1.01
C ARG A 97 -7.87 -2.08 1.12
N ARG A 98 -7.51 -1.22 0.15
CA ARG A 98 -6.23 -0.49 0.18
C ARG A 98 -6.17 0.46 1.38
N TYR A 99 -7.27 1.14 1.66
CA TYR A 99 -7.35 2.08 2.79
C TYR A 99 -7.26 1.36 4.13
N PHE A 100 -8.01 0.26 4.32
CA PHE A 100 -7.97 -0.56 5.54
C PHE A 100 -6.56 -1.09 5.82
N LEU A 101 -5.90 -1.68 4.82
CA LEU A 101 -4.54 -2.22 4.96
C LEU A 101 -3.51 -1.13 5.27
N TRP A 102 -3.70 0.08 4.74
CA TRP A 102 -2.86 1.23 5.08
C TRP A 102 -3.15 1.74 6.51
N ALA A 103 -4.42 1.86 6.89
CA ALA A 103 -4.84 2.36 8.20
C ALA A 103 -4.35 1.45 9.33
N ARG A 104 -4.45 0.12 9.17
CA ARG A 104 -3.90 -0.82 10.16
C ARG A 104 -2.39 -0.72 10.28
N GLU A 105 -1.68 -0.44 9.18
CA GLU A 105 -0.22 -0.30 9.20
C GLU A 105 0.18 1.02 9.89
N LYS A 106 -0.59 2.09 9.70
CA LYS A 106 -0.44 3.32 10.48
C LYS A 106 -0.66 3.09 11.97
N PHE A 107 -1.68 2.30 12.32
CA PHE A 107 -1.90 1.91 13.70
C PHE A 107 -0.74 1.08 14.27
N ARG A 108 -0.16 0.16 13.49
CA ARG A 108 1.06 -0.58 13.89
C ARG A 108 2.28 0.32 14.13
N GLN A 109 2.35 1.45 13.44
CA GLN A 109 3.39 2.46 13.63
C GLN A 109 3.13 3.37 14.85
N GLY A 110 2.05 3.14 15.62
CA GLY A 110 1.68 3.94 16.79
C GLY A 110 0.99 5.25 16.44
N ALA A 111 0.52 5.43 15.20
CA ALA A 111 -0.25 6.61 14.83
C ALA A 111 -1.70 6.48 15.31
N ASN A 112 -2.24 7.56 15.88
CA ASN A 112 -3.64 7.61 16.30
C ASN A 112 -4.58 7.66 15.07
N PRO A 113 -5.61 6.81 15.00
CA PRO A 113 -6.54 6.75 13.88
C PRO A 113 -7.28 8.06 13.62
N ASP A 114 -7.61 8.80 14.67
CA ASP A 114 -8.27 10.09 14.53
C ASP A 114 -7.39 11.13 13.83
N VAL A 115 -6.07 11.03 13.99
CA VAL A 115 -5.10 11.97 13.41
C VAL A 115 -4.87 11.68 11.93
N PHE A 116 -4.78 10.41 11.53
CA PHE A 116 -4.47 10.06 10.13
C PHE A 116 -5.72 9.92 9.25
N ALA A 117 -6.89 9.66 9.82
CA ALA A 117 -8.14 9.58 9.07
C ALA A 117 -8.67 10.99 8.80
N ILE A 118 -8.20 11.59 7.70
CA ILE A 118 -8.58 12.95 7.28
C ILE A 118 -9.91 12.93 6.51
N ASP A 119 -10.80 13.86 6.84
CA ASP A 119 -12.10 14.03 6.20
C ASP A 119 -12.04 14.48 4.74
N ALA A 120 -13.21 14.40 4.09
CA ALA A 120 -13.40 14.96 2.76
C ALA A 120 -13.08 16.45 2.76
N LYS A 121 -12.06 16.87 1.99
CA LYS A 121 -11.83 18.29 1.73
C LYS A 121 -13.14 18.95 1.27
N PRO A 122 -13.53 20.11 1.85
CA PRO A 122 -14.74 20.80 1.46
C PRO A 122 -14.77 21.09 -0.04
N LYS A 123 -15.98 21.13 -0.61
CA LYS A 123 -16.17 21.40 -2.03
C LYS A 123 -15.58 22.78 -2.37
N LYS A 124 -14.77 22.82 -3.43
CA LYS A 124 -14.22 24.10 -3.93
C LYS A 124 -15.37 25.01 -4.37
N LYS A 125 -15.32 26.28 -3.98
CA LYS A 125 -16.20 27.32 -4.54
C LYS A 125 -15.72 27.59 -5.98
N VAL A 126 -16.57 27.31 -6.95
CA VAL A 126 -16.33 27.69 -8.35
C VAL A 126 -16.58 29.19 -8.46
N ARG A 127 -15.58 29.95 -8.89
CA ARG A 127 -15.77 31.32 -9.33
C ARG A 127 -16.04 31.24 -10.82
N GLY A 128 -17.23 31.69 -11.23
CA GLY A 128 -17.61 31.78 -12.64
C GLY A 128 -16.62 32.59 -13.45
#